data_AF-A0A3D5PG82-F1
#
_entry.id   AF-A0A3D5PG82-F1
#
_cell.length_a   1.000
_cell.length_b   1.000
_cell.length_c   1.000
_cell.angle_alpha   90.00
_cell.angle_beta   90.00
_cell.angle_gamma   90.00
#
_symmetry.space_group_name_H-M   'P 1'
#
loop_
_entity.id
_entity.type
_entity.pdbx_description
1 polymer ?
#
loop_
_entity_poly.entity_id
_entity_poly.type
_entity_poly.pdbx_seq_one_letter_code
_entity_poly.pdbx_strand_id
1 'polypeptide(L)'
;RSFRKHTGMSLVRYVNRLRIGLACQMLVSDHGESITDICFDCGFNNLSNFNRQFSAQKGMPPSQFRTHMLDHATTNFGRDRIIHAA
;
A
#
# COMPACT_ATOMS: atom_id res chain seq x y z
N ARG A 1 -2.92 -22.63 17.24
CA ARG A 1 -3.18 -21.68 18.36
C ARG A 1 -1.93 -20.98 18.90
N SER A 2 -0.70 -21.44 18.61
CA SER A 2 0.55 -20.85 19.13
C SER A 2 0.88 -19.46 18.59
N PHE A 3 0.63 -19.16 17.30
CA PHE A 3 0.95 -17.84 16.73
C PHE A 3 0.24 -16.69 17.45
N ARG A 4 -1.09 -16.81 17.63
CA ARG A 4 -1.90 -15.79 18.33
C ARG A 4 -1.46 -15.57 19.78
N LYS A 5 -0.94 -16.60 20.45
CA LYS A 5 -0.42 -16.49 21.83
C LYS A 5 0.81 -15.58 21.91
N HIS A 6 1.66 -15.56 20.87
CA HIS A 6 2.89 -14.78 20.85
C HIS A 6 2.73 -13.40 20.21
N THR A 7 1.86 -13.26 19.21
CA THR A 7 1.71 -12.01 18.44
C THR A 7 0.45 -11.21 18.77
N GLY A 8 -0.46 -11.78 19.57
CA GLY A 8 -1.77 -11.17 19.85
C GLY A 8 -2.74 -11.15 18.66
N MET A 9 -2.35 -11.69 17.50
CA MET A 9 -3.16 -11.66 16.28
C MET A 9 -3.24 -13.01 15.58
N SER A 10 -4.28 -13.23 14.78
CA SER A 10 -4.34 -14.42 13.92
C SER A 10 -3.25 -14.34 12.84
N LEU A 11 -2.79 -15.49 12.37
CA LEU A 11 -1.84 -15.57 11.26
C LEU A 11 -2.37 -14.84 10.03
N VAL A 12 -3.66 -15.02 9.72
CA VAL A 12 -4.34 -14.34 8.59
C VAL A 12 -4.26 -12.82 8.73
N ARG A 13 -4.54 -12.27 9.92
CA ARG A 13 -4.46 -10.82 10.15
C ARG A 13 -3.03 -10.31 9.99
N TYR A 14 -2.04 -11.06 10.47
CA TYR A 14 -0.64 -10.71 10.33
C TYR A 14 -0.20 -10.71 8.85
N VAL A 15 -0.52 -11.78 8.11
CA VAL A 15 -0.22 -11.88 6.68
C VAL A 15 -0.91 -10.76 5.91
N ASN A 16 -2.19 -10.48 6.16
CA ASN A 16 -2.89 -9.37 5.52
C ASN A 16 -2.23 -8.02 5.81
N ARG A 17 -1.66 -7.82 7.00
CA ARG A 17 -0.91 -6.59 7.32
C ARG A 17 0.36 -6.47 6.48
N LEU A 18 1.11 -7.57 6.33
CA LEU A 18 2.30 -7.59 5.47
C LEU A 18 1.95 -7.32 4.01
N ARG A 19 0.90 -7.99 3.49
CA ARG A 19 0.44 -7.82 2.10
C ARG A 19 -0.01 -6.38 1.82
N ILE A 20 -0.75 -5.75 2.74
CA ILE A 20 -1.13 -4.34 2.59
C ILE A 20 0.09 -3.41 2.68
N GLY A 21 1.11 -3.77 3.49
CA GLY A 21 2.39 -3.06 3.51
C GLY A 21 3.08 -3.06 2.15
N LEU A 22 3.18 -4.23 1.51
CA LEU A 22 3.72 -4.38 0.16
C LEU A 22 2.90 -3.61 -0.87
N ALA A 23 1.57 -3.69 -0.82
CA ALA A 23 0.69 -2.94 -1.72
C ALA A 23 0.93 -1.43 -1.64
N CYS A 24 1.11 -0.88 -0.43
CA CYS A 24 1.47 0.53 -0.28
C CYS A 24 2.78 0.90 -0.96
N GLN A 25 3.79 0.02 -0.91
CA GLN A 25 5.07 0.26 -1.59
C GLN A 25 4.87 0.25 -3.11
N MET A 26 4.21 -0.77 -3.66
CA MET A 26 3.95 -0.88 -5.10
C MET A 26 3.13 0.31 -5.64
N LEU A 27 2.09 0.71 -4.91
CA LEU A 27 1.25 1.87 -5.27
C LEU A 27 2.03 3.19 -5.39
N VAL A 28 3.15 3.32 -4.68
CA VAL A 28 4.00 4.53 -4.68
C VAL A 28 5.15 4.39 -5.69
N SER A 29 5.67 3.19 -5.90
CA SER A 29 6.85 2.94 -6.74
C SER A 29 6.55 2.89 -8.24
N ASP A 30 5.38 2.38 -8.65
CA ASP A 30 4.99 2.29 -10.06
C ASP A 30 3.59 2.86 -10.30
N HIS A 31 3.51 3.89 -11.14
CA HIS A 31 2.25 4.60 -11.45
C HIS A 31 1.48 3.96 -12.61
N GLY A 32 2.13 3.12 -13.42
CA GLY A 32 1.51 2.44 -14.56
C GLY A 32 0.81 1.14 -14.16
N GLU A 33 1.19 0.54 -13.04
CA GLU A 33 0.61 -0.73 -12.60
C GLU A 33 -0.85 -0.59 -12.17
N SER A 34 -1.71 -1.52 -12.59
CA SER A 34 -3.13 -1.48 -12.23
C SER A 34 -3.34 -1.90 -10.77
N ILE A 35 -4.41 -1.40 -10.13
CA ILE A 35 -4.77 -1.82 -8.77
C ILE A 35 -5.06 -3.33 -8.71
N THR A 36 -5.54 -3.90 -9.81
CA THR A 36 -5.84 -5.33 -9.93
C THR A 36 -4.56 -6.17 -9.94
N ASP A 37 -3.53 -5.74 -10.66
CA ASP A 37 -2.26 -6.46 -10.72
C ASP A 37 -1.56 -6.40 -9.36
N ILE A 38 -1.49 -5.21 -8.75
CA ILE A 38 -0.95 -5.04 -7.38
C ILE A 38 -1.68 -5.92 -6.37
N CYS A 39 -3.01 -6.07 -6.48
CA CYS A 39 -3.78 -6.96 -5.63
C CYS A 39 -3.26 -8.42 -5.73
N PHE A 40 -3.08 -8.93 -6.94
CA PHE A 40 -2.62 -10.29 -7.18
C PHE A 40 -1.15 -10.48 -6.79
N ASP A 41 -0.29 -9.53 -7.10
CA ASP A 41 1.14 -9.56 -6.77
C ASP A 41 1.38 -9.47 -5.26
N CYS A 42 0.51 -8.77 -4.53
CA CYS A 42 0.49 -8.79 -3.07
C CYS A 42 -0.10 -10.07 -2.47
N GLY A 43 -0.49 -11.05 -3.29
CA GLY A 43 -0.97 -12.36 -2.88
C GLY A 43 -2.43 -12.39 -2.42
N PHE A 44 -3.26 -11.43 -2.83
CA PHE A 44 -4.71 -11.52 -2.68
C PHE A 44 -5.33 -12.19 -3.90
N ASN A 45 -6.20 -13.19 -3.68
CA ASN A 45 -6.85 -13.90 -4.78
C ASN A 45 -8.15 -13.23 -5.26
N ASN A 46 -8.55 -12.11 -4.66
CA ASN A 46 -9.72 -11.36 -5.12
C ASN A 46 -9.65 -9.88 -4.74
N LEU A 47 -10.04 -9.04 -5.70
CA LEU A 47 -9.97 -7.59 -5.61
C LEU A 47 -10.88 -7.00 -4.52
N SER A 48 -12.08 -7.57 -4.33
CA SER A 48 -13.03 -7.08 -3.32
C SER A 48 -12.51 -7.24 -1.88
N ASN A 49 -11.83 -8.35 -1.59
CA ASN A 49 -11.17 -8.58 -0.30
C ASN A 49 -9.95 -7.69 -0.13
N PHE A 50 -9.13 -7.54 -1.18
CA PHE A 50 -8.01 -6.61 -1.16
C PHE A 50 -8.48 -5.19 -0.81
N ASN A 51 -9.46 -4.65 -1.55
CA ASN A 51 -10.00 -3.32 -1.30
C ASN A 51 -10.54 -3.16 0.12
N ARG A 52 -11.29 -4.14 0.64
CA ARG A 52 -11.80 -4.11 2.02
C ARG A 52 -10.68 -4.11 3.05
N GLN A 53 -9.66 -4.97 2.89
CA GLN A 53 -8.53 -5.05 3.82
C GLN A 53 -7.65 -3.81 3.74
N PHE A 54 -7.46 -3.26 2.54
CA PHE A 54 -6.69 -2.04 2.32
C PHE A 54 -7.37 -0.86 3.02
N SER A 55 -8.64 -0.59 2.72
CA SER A 55 -9.39 0.50 3.34
C SER A 55 -9.49 0.34 4.85
N ALA A 56 -9.69 -0.88 5.36
CA ALA A 56 -9.73 -1.13 6.80
C ALA A 56 -8.41 -0.81 7.51
N GLN A 57 -7.26 -0.90 6.82
CA GLN A 57 -5.94 -0.64 7.41
C GLN A 57 -5.42 0.77 7.14
N LYS A 58 -5.83 1.40 6.02
CA LYS A 58 -5.31 2.70 5.56
C LYS A 58 -6.31 3.84 5.61
N GLY A 59 -7.58 3.53 5.92
CA GLY A 59 -8.66 4.51 6.01
C GLY A 59 -9.20 5.00 4.66
N MET A 60 -8.64 4.52 3.55
CA MET A 60 -9.03 4.93 2.19
C MET A 60 -8.79 3.82 1.16
N PRO A 61 -9.47 3.85 0.00
CA PRO A 61 -9.22 2.91 -1.09
C PRO A 61 -7.80 3.04 -1.67
N PRO A 62 -7.26 1.97 -2.27
CA PRO A 62 -5.90 1.96 -2.84
C PRO A 62 -5.69 2.97 -3.97
N SER A 63 -6.71 3.22 -4.80
CA SER A 63 -6.65 4.27 -5.84
C SER A 63 -6.48 5.67 -5.24
N GLN A 64 -7.27 5.97 -4.20
CA GLN A 64 -7.18 7.25 -3.49
C GLN A 64 -5.83 7.40 -2.77
N PHE A 65 -5.34 6.32 -2.16
CA PHE A 65 -4.03 6.28 -1.51
C PHE A 65 -2.90 6.61 -2.49
N ARG A 66 -2.92 6.03 -3.70
CA ARG A 66 -1.96 6.33 -4.77
C ARG A 66 -1.96 7.82 -5.11
N THR A 67 -3.14 8.41 -5.34
CA THR A 67 -3.26 9.84 -5.65
C THR A 67 -2.73 10.72 -4.52
N HIS A 68 -3.11 10.45 -3.25
CA HIS A 68 -2.65 11.27 -2.12
C HIS A 68 -1.13 11.25 -1.94
N MET A 69 -0.49 10.07 -2.08
CA MET A 69 0.96 9.98 -1.90
C MET A 69 1.72 10.72 -3.02
N LEU A 70 1.16 10.76 -4.24
CA LEU A 70 1.69 11.55 -5.35
C LEU A 70 1.58 13.06 -5.10
N ASP A 71 0.43 13.54 -4.63
CA ASP A 71 0.22 14.97 -4.34
C ASP A 71 1.17 15.48 -3.24
N HIS A 72 1.38 14.68 -2.19
CA HIS A 72 2.34 15.00 -1.13
C HIS A 72 3.80 14.89 -1.58
N ALA A 73 4.13 13.97 -2.50
CA ALA A 73 5.45 13.96 -3.13
C ALA A 73 5.66 15.26 -3.92
N THR A 74 4.68 15.66 -4.74
CA THR A 74 4.78 16.85 -5.59
C THR A 74 4.87 18.16 -4.79
N THR A 75 4.23 18.21 -3.61
CA THR A 75 4.31 19.34 -2.67
C THR A 75 5.70 19.48 -2.02
N ASN A 76 6.44 18.37 -1.86
CA ASN A 76 7.80 18.39 -1.31
C ASN A 76 8.89 18.51 -2.41
N PHE A 77 8.65 18.03 -3.63
CA PHE A 77 9.57 18.15 -4.77
C PHE A 77 9.80 19.57 -5.28
N GLY A 78 9.02 20.56 -4.81
CA GLY A 78 9.24 21.98 -5.07
C GLY A 78 10.40 22.61 -4.30
N ARG A 79 10.98 21.94 -3.29
CA ARG A 79 12.12 22.46 -2.51
C ARG A 79 13.48 21.88 -2.92
N ASP A 80 13.53 20.70 -3.54
CA ASP A 80 14.79 20.00 -3.81
C ASP A 80 15.35 20.18 -5.24
N ARG A 81 14.69 20.98 -6.10
CA ARG A 81 15.16 21.23 -7.48
C ARG A 81 16.19 22.35 -7.66
N ILE A 82 16.74 22.92 -6.58
CA ILE A 82 17.77 23.99 -6.69
C ILE A 82 19.22 23.46 -6.72
N ILE A 83 19.49 22.17 -6.46
CA ILE A 83 20.89 21.69 -6.32
C ILE A 83 21.50 20.90 -7.49
N HIS A 84 20.86 20.82 -8.66
CA HIS A 84 21.43 20.10 -9.82
C HIS A 84 21.40 20.87 -11.15
N ALA A 85 21.41 22.21 -11.11
CA ALA A 85 21.69 23.04 -12.29
C ALA A 85 22.95 23.88 -12.06
N ALA A 86 24.10 23.24 -12.23
CA ALA A 86 25.40 23.87 -12.47
C ALA A 86 26.26 22.92 -13.31
#